data_AF-A0A2R6NEM4-F1
#
_entry.id   AF-A0A2R6NEM4-F1
#
_cell.length_a   1.000
_cell.length_b   1.000
_cell.length_c   1.000
_cell.angle_alpha   90.00
_cell.angle_beta   90.00
_cell.angle_gamma   90.00
#
_symmetry.space_group_name_H-M   'P 1'
#
loop_
_entity.id
_entity.type
_entity.pdbx_description
1 polymer ?
#
loop_
_entity_poly.entity_id
_entity_poly.type
_entity_poly.pdbx_seq_one_letter_code
_entity_poly.pdbx_strand_id
1 'polypeptide(L)' 'MCGYPRAKLRSYEWGQKAKRRKTTGTGRMRYLKDVSRRFKNGFRENTTAVKRVKKTTSEA' A
#
# COMPACT_ATOMS: atom_id res chain seq x y z
N MET A 1 -1.53 -17.85 -17.13
CA MET A 1 -0.69 -17.53 -18.30
C MET A 1 -0.71 -16.05 -18.64
N CYS A 2 0.43 -15.50 -19.04
CA CYS A 2 0.66 -14.05 -19.25
C CYS A 2 0.28 -13.56 -20.66
N GLY A 3 0.29 -14.42 -21.68
CA GLY A 3 -0.07 -14.02 -23.06
C GLY A 3 1.04 -13.27 -23.80
N TYR A 4 2.30 -13.43 -23.37
CA TYR A 4 3.47 -12.96 -24.11
C TYR A 4 3.43 -13.46 -25.57
N PRO A 5 3.72 -12.63 -26.59
CA PRO A 5 4.39 -11.32 -26.55
C PRO A 5 3.49 -10.08 -26.42
N ARG A 6 2.17 -10.22 -26.24
CA ARG A 6 1.25 -9.07 -26.19
C ARG A 6 1.49 -8.21 -24.93
N ALA A 7 1.44 -6.89 -25.08
CA ALA A 7 1.62 -5.93 -23.98
C ALA A 7 0.51 -5.99 -22.91
N LYS A 8 -0.74 -6.25 -23.30
CA LYS A 8 -1.86 -6.42 -22.37
C LYS A 8 -1.83 -7.79 -21.71
N LEU A 9 -2.08 -7.83 -20.41
CA LEU A 9 -2.21 -9.07 -19.66
C LEU A 9 -3.42 -9.87 -20.14
N ARG A 10 -3.22 -11.15 -20.46
CA ARG A 10 -4.32 -12.08 -20.80
C ARG A 10 -5.27 -12.29 -19.61
N SER A 11 -6.54 -11.97 -19.82
CA SER A 11 -7.65 -12.15 -18.88
C SER A 11 -8.93 -12.49 -19.64
N TYR A 12 -9.79 -13.33 -19.07
CA TYR A 12 -11.10 -13.68 -19.62
C TYR A 12 -12.15 -13.74 -18.50
N GLU A 13 -13.39 -13.36 -18.82
CA GLU A 13 -14.52 -13.32 -17.86
C GLU A 13 -14.95 -14.71 -17.37
N TRP A 14 -14.82 -15.74 -18.20
CA TRP A 14 -15.11 -17.12 -17.78
C TRP A 14 -14.06 -17.71 -16.81
N GLY A 15 -12.92 -17.03 -16.62
CA GLY A 15 -11.79 -17.50 -15.81
C GLY A 15 -11.67 -16.87 -14.42
N GLN A 16 -12.74 -16.83 -13.61
CA GLN A 16 -12.75 -16.12 -12.31
C GLN A 16 -11.63 -16.55 -11.34
N LYS A 17 -11.33 -17.86 -11.25
CA LYS A 17 -10.20 -18.36 -10.43
C LYS A 17 -8.84 -17.85 -10.92
N ALA A 18 -8.66 -17.70 -12.23
CA ALA A 18 -7.43 -17.17 -12.81
C ALA A 18 -7.28 -15.67 -12.50
N LYS A 19 -8.38 -14.90 -12.53
CA LYS A 19 -8.40 -13.50 -12.10
C LYS A 19 -8.02 -13.36 -10.63
N ARG A 20 -8.63 -14.16 -9.75
CA ARG A 20 -8.35 -14.13 -8.30
C ARG A 20 -6.88 -14.37 -7.96
N ARG A 21 -6.19 -15.25 -8.70
CA ARG A 21 -4.74 -15.50 -8.47
C ARG A 21 -3.86 -14.30 -8.82
N LYS A 22 -4.29 -13.45 -9.74
CA LYS A 22 -3.50 -12.35 -10.31
C LYS A 22 -3.94 -10.95 -9.85
N THR A 23 -5.07 -10.84 -9.18
CA THR A 23 -5.61 -9.55 -8.75
C THR A 23 -4.63 -8.81 -7.83
N THR A 24 -4.71 -7.48 -7.83
CA THR A 24 -3.98 -6.64 -6.86
C THR A 24 -4.32 -7.11 -5.45
N GLY A 25 -3.31 -7.38 -4.62
CA GLY A 25 -3.50 -7.94 -3.28
C GLY A 25 -2.74 -9.23 -3.02
N THR A 26 -2.51 -10.07 -4.04
CA THR A 26 -1.97 -11.43 -3.86
C THR A 26 -0.43 -11.51 -3.83
N GLY A 27 0.26 -10.38 -3.86
CA GLY A 27 1.72 -10.31 -3.97
C GLY A 27 2.39 -9.36 -2.98
N ARG A 28 3.68 -9.09 -3.22
CA ARG A 28 4.49 -8.26 -2.31
C ARG A 28 3.98 -6.83 -2.16
N MET A 29 3.33 -6.25 -3.18
CA MET A 29 2.76 -4.90 -3.19
C MET A 29 3.67 -3.84 -2.55
N ARG A 30 4.96 -3.82 -2.97
CA ARG A 30 6.01 -2.97 -2.37
C ARG A 30 5.60 -1.50 -2.22
N TYR A 31 4.92 -0.96 -3.23
CA TYR A 31 4.46 0.44 -3.20
C TYR A 31 3.08 0.59 -2.53
N LEU A 32 2.06 -0.12 -3.03
CA LEU A 32 0.67 0.07 -2.61
C LEU A 32 0.42 -0.15 -1.11
N LYS A 33 1.21 -1.02 -0.46
CA LYS A 33 1.10 -1.22 0.99
C LYS A 33 1.45 0.04 1.77
N ASP A 34 2.51 0.74 1.37
CA ASP A 34 2.96 1.97 2.04
C ASP A 34 2.04 3.16 1.76
N VAL A 35 1.37 3.19 0.60
CA VAL A 35 0.45 4.28 0.25
C VAL A 35 -0.64 4.44 1.30
N SER A 36 -1.18 3.35 1.84
CA SER A 36 -2.21 3.39 2.89
C SER A 36 -1.74 4.14 4.15
N ARG A 37 -0.48 3.92 4.56
CA ARG A 37 0.14 4.58 5.71
C ARG A 37 0.43 6.05 5.41
N ARG A 38 0.92 6.35 4.20
CA ARG A 38 1.15 7.74 3.76
C ARG A 38 -0.15 8.55 3.71
N PHE A 39 -1.23 7.93 3.24
CA PHE A 39 -2.56 8.55 3.21
C PHE A 39 -3.03 8.95 4.60
N LYS A 40 -2.94 8.05 5.59
CA LYS A 40 -3.26 8.36 7.00
C LYS A 40 -2.41 9.50 7.58
N ASN A 41 -1.18 9.62 7.12
CA ASN A 41 -0.25 10.66 7.52
C ASN A 41 -0.36 11.93 6.66
N GLY A 42 -1.36 12.02 5.77
CA GLY A 42 -1.61 13.20 4.92
C GLY A 42 -0.54 13.46 3.86
N PHE A 43 0.18 12.43 3.42
CA PHE A 43 1.29 12.53 2.45
C PHE A 43 2.34 13.58 2.82
N ARG A 44 2.60 13.76 4.12
CA ARG A 44 3.63 14.68 4.60
C ARG A 44 5.00 14.24 4.11
N GLU A 45 5.72 15.18 3.50
CA GLU A 45 7.11 15.01 3.09
C GLU A 45 8.00 15.92 3.95
N ASN A 46 9.24 15.49 4.21
CA ASN A 46 10.28 16.27 4.89
C ASN A 46 9.99 16.73 6.34
N THR A 47 9.01 16.13 7.04
CA THR A 47 8.77 16.42 8.46
C THR A 47 9.47 15.39 9.34
N THR A 48 10.32 15.84 10.27
CA THR A 48 10.94 15.00 11.29
C THR A 48 10.01 14.85 12.49
N ALA A 49 9.95 13.64 13.07
CA ALA A 49 9.16 13.40 14.27
C ALA A 49 9.84 14.09 15.47
N VAL A 50 9.19 15.09 16.05
CA VAL A 50 9.68 15.76 17.28
C VAL A 50 9.41 14.84 18.48
N LYS A 51 10.43 14.61 19.32
CA LYS A 51 10.30 13.82 20.55
C LYS A 51 9.29 14.51 21.49
N ARG A 52 8.14 13.87 21.73
CA ARG A 52 7.18 14.33 22.75
C ARG A 52 7.73 14.02 24.14
N VAL A 53 8.17 15.05 24.87
CA VAL A 53 8.49 14.94 26.30
C VAL A 53 7.21 15.13 27.09
N LYS A 54 6.92 14.21 28.03
CA LYS A 54 5.76 14.28 28.91
C LYS A 54 5.98 15.46 29.87
N LYS A 55 5.08 16.45 29.90
CA LYS A 55 5.14 17.52 30.91
C LYS A 55 4.91 16.88 32.28
N THR A 56 5.89 17.00 33.18
CA THR A 56 5.69 16.75 34.60
C THR A 56 4.82 17.87 35.14
N THR A 57 3.59 17.55 35.52
CA THR A 57 2.71 18.48 36.25
C THR A 57 3.36 18.72 37.61
N SER A 58 3.88 19.93 37.85
CA SER A 58 4.23 20.36 39.20
C SER A 58 2.93 20.72 39.92
N GLU A 59 2.59 19.93 40.94
CA GLU A 59 1.55 20.23 41.92
C GLU A 59 1.74 21.64 42.49
N ALA A 60 0.64 22.39 42.51
CA ALA A 60 0.42 23.57 43.32
C ALA A 60 -0.93 23.39 44.01
#